data_AF-A0A8C6Z2P6-F1
#
_entry.id   AF-A0A8C6Z2P6-F1
#
_cell.length_a   1.000
_cell.length_b   1.000
_cell.length_c   1.000
_cell.angle_alpha   90.00
_cell.angle_beta   90.00
_cell.angle_gamma   90.00
#
_symmetry.space_group_name_H-M   'P 1'
#
loop_
_entity.id
_entity.type
_entity.pdbx_description
1 polymer ?
#
loop_
_entity_poly.entity_id
_entity_poly.type
_entity_poly.pdbx_seq_one_letter_code
_entity_poly.pdbx_strand_id
1 'polypeptide(L)'
;VALCTYPNLLDSPSFPEDAKKRARRILQGCGGNSLGSYTASQGINCIREDVASYIERRDGGVPADPDNIYLTTGASDGITSILKILVSGGGKSRTGVMIPIPQYPLYSAAISDLDAIQVNYYLNEEKCWALDVNELRRALNEAKSYCNPKCIYIKH
;
A
#
# COMPACT_ATOMS: atom_id res chain seq x y z
N VAL A 1 8.52 12.19 -16.72
CA VAL A 1 7.14 12.10 -17.24
C VAL A 1 7.07 12.50 -18.71
N ALA A 2 7.35 13.77 -19.07
CA ALA A 2 7.31 14.24 -20.46
C ALA A 2 8.07 13.34 -21.46
N LEU A 3 9.29 12.90 -21.11
CA LEU A 3 10.11 11.99 -21.94
C LEU A 3 9.47 10.61 -22.17
N CYS A 4 8.68 10.10 -21.21
CA CYS A 4 8.02 8.81 -21.35
C CYS A 4 6.71 8.94 -22.15
N THR A 5 6.02 10.08 -22.01
CA THR A 5 4.76 10.37 -22.74
C THR A 5 5.02 10.69 -24.21
N TYR A 6 6.12 11.38 -24.52
CA TYR A 6 6.52 11.70 -25.90
C TYR A 6 8.00 11.32 -26.12
N PRO A 7 8.28 10.05 -26.51
CA PRO A 7 9.65 9.52 -26.62
C PRO A 7 10.57 10.29 -27.58
N ASN A 8 10.04 11.02 -28.56
CA ASN A 8 10.83 11.88 -29.46
C ASN A 8 11.62 12.98 -28.71
N LEU A 9 11.26 13.30 -27.47
CA LEU A 9 12.00 14.25 -26.64
C LEU A 9 13.30 13.68 -26.09
N LEU A 10 13.57 12.38 -26.23
CA LEU A 10 14.83 11.77 -25.78
C LEU A 10 16.06 12.33 -26.52
N ASP A 11 15.87 12.80 -27.75
CA ASP A 11 16.92 13.41 -28.57
C ASP A 11 17.06 14.93 -28.31
N SER A 12 16.15 15.52 -27.53
CA SER A 12 16.19 16.94 -27.22
C SER A 12 17.35 17.28 -26.27
N PRO A 13 18.10 18.36 -26.51
CA PRO A 13 19.13 18.85 -25.58
C PRO A 13 18.52 19.48 -24.32
N SER A 14 17.20 19.72 -24.27
CA SER A 14 16.53 20.40 -23.15
C SER A 14 16.38 19.55 -21.89
N PHE A 15 16.71 18.25 -21.93
CA PHE A 15 16.58 17.34 -20.80
C PHE A 15 17.94 16.79 -20.36
N PRO A 16 18.20 16.64 -19.05
CA PRO A 16 19.44 16.07 -18.56
C PRO A 16 19.52 14.56 -18.87
N GLU A 17 20.74 14.04 -19.02
CA GLU A 17 20.97 12.66 -19.46
C GLU A 17 20.51 11.61 -18.44
N ASP A 18 20.50 11.93 -17.15
CA ASP A 18 19.98 11.04 -16.11
C ASP A 18 18.46 10.83 -16.24
N ALA A 19 17.72 11.90 -16.54
CA ALA A 19 16.28 11.84 -16.81
C ALA A 19 15.99 11.03 -18.08
N LYS A 20 16.78 11.21 -19.14
CA LYS A 20 16.68 10.39 -20.37
C LYS A 20 16.99 8.92 -20.11
N LYS A 21 18.03 8.62 -19.33
CA LYS A 21 18.38 7.25 -18.94
C LYS A 21 17.24 6.57 -18.17
N ARG A 22 16.63 7.27 -17.22
CA ARG A 22 15.44 6.77 -16.48
C ARG A 22 14.26 6.52 -17.43
N ALA A 23 13.97 7.46 -18.33
CA ALA A 23 12.88 7.33 -19.29
C ALA A 23 13.07 6.14 -20.23
N ARG A 24 14.28 5.95 -20.80
CA ARG A 24 14.60 4.79 -21.65
C ARG A 24 14.40 3.46 -20.91
N ARG A 25 14.88 3.34 -19.67
CA ARG A 25 14.71 2.12 -18.86
C ARG A 25 13.24 1.79 -18.59
N ILE A 26 12.43 2.80 -18.27
CA ILE A 26 10.98 2.61 -18.04
C ILE A 26 10.30 2.16 -19.33
N LEU A 27 10.56 2.82 -20.46
CA LEU A 27 9.98 2.45 -21.75
C LEU A 27 10.35 1.01 -22.13
N GLN A 28 11.63 0.63 -21.98
CA GLN A 28 12.10 -0.74 -22.23
C GLN A 28 11.45 -1.79 -21.33
N GLY A 29 11.04 -1.40 -20.11
CA GLY A 29 10.29 -2.26 -19.19
C GLY A 29 8.83 -2.47 -19.58
N CYS A 30 8.28 -1.61 -20.45
CA CYS A 30 6.92 -1.76 -20.96
C CYS A 30 6.89 -2.61 -22.24
N GLY A 31 5.85 -3.43 -22.41
CA GLY A 31 5.65 -4.19 -23.65
C GLY A 31 5.66 -3.26 -24.87
N GLY A 32 6.44 -3.60 -25.90
CA GLY A 32 6.51 -2.79 -27.12
C GLY A 32 7.09 -1.37 -26.94
N ASN A 33 7.85 -1.11 -25.87
CA ASN A 33 8.45 0.19 -25.57
C ASN A 33 7.44 1.34 -25.40
N SER A 34 6.19 1.02 -25.06
CA SER A 34 5.10 1.99 -24.97
C SER A 34 4.46 1.96 -23.59
N LEU A 35 4.23 3.15 -23.03
CA LEU A 35 3.50 3.30 -21.76
C LEU A 35 2.05 2.78 -21.81
N GLY A 36 1.46 2.67 -23.00
CA GLY A 36 0.07 2.23 -23.18
C GLY A 36 -0.10 0.71 -23.17
N SER A 37 0.99 -0.06 -23.14
CA SER A 37 0.92 -1.51 -23.15
C SER A 37 0.54 -2.07 -21.80
N TYR A 38 -0.20 -3.18 -21.79
CA TYR A 38 -0.48 -3.91 -20.57
C TYR A 38 0.82 -4.34 -19.88
N THR A 39 0.82 -4.21 -18.55
CA THR A 39 1.90 -4.67 -17.69
C THR A 39 1.49 -5.99 -17.04
N ALA A 40 2.46 -6.72 -16.48
CA ALA A 40 2.15 -7.84 -15.59
C ALA A 40 1.25 -7.37 -14.43
N SER A 41 0.46 -8.27 -13.86
CA SER A 41 -0.53 -7.95 -12.81
C SER A 41 0.09 -7.32 -11.56
N GLN A 42 1.35 -7.62 -11.26
CA GLN A 42 2.10 -7.02 -10.14
C GLN A 42 2.70 -5.63 -10.49
N GLY A 43 2.69 -5.25 -11.77
CA GLY A 43 3.34 -4.07 -12.30
C GLY A 43 4.63 -4.36 -13.06
N ILE A 44 5.23 -3.30 -13.61
CA ILE A 44 6.44 -3.37 -14.45
C ILE A 44 7.62 -3.87 -13.60
N ASN A 45 8.30 -4.93 -14.07
CA ASN A 45 9.36 -5.59 -13.32
C ASN A 45 10.50 -4.63 -12.92
N CYS A 46 10.99 -3.80 -13.84
CA CYS A 46 12.09 -2.87 -13.53
C CYS A 46 11.70 -1.83 -12.47
N ILE A 47 10.41 -1.48 -12.36
CA ILE A 47 9.91 -0.58 -11.31
C ILE A 47 9.85 -1.32 -9.98
N ARG A 48 9.39 -2.59 -9.96
CA ARG A 48 9.42 -3.41 -8.75
C ARG A 48 10.84 -3.58 -8.20
N GLU A 49 11.83 -3.84 -9.06
CA GLU A 49 13.25 -3.88 -8.68
C GLU A 49 13.75 -2.56 -8.07
N ASP A 50 13.34 -1.43 -8.64
CA ASP A 50 13.71 -0.11 -8.13
C ASP A 50 13.07 0.17 -6.77
N VAL A 51 11.82 -0.26 -6.54
CA VAL A 51 11.14 -0.17 -5.24
C VAL A 51 11.82 -1.08 -4.22
N ALA A 52 12.14 -2.32 -4.57
CA ALA A 52 12.89 -3.24 -3.71
C ALA A 52 14.22 -2.63 -3.28
N SER A 53 15.00 -2.15 -4.24
CA SER A 53 16.29 -1.49 -3.99
C SER A 53 16.14 -0.24 -3.11
N TYR A 54 15.03 0.50 -3.24
CA TYR A 54 14.74 1.65 -2.38
C TYR A 54 14.43 1.23 -0.95
N ILE A 55 13.60 0.20 -0.75
CA ILE A 55 13.26 -0.35 0.57
C ILE A 55 14.53 -0.84 1.27
N GLU A 56 15.37 -1.62 0.56
CA GLU A 56 16.61 -2.14 1.12
C GLU A 56 17.57 -1.03 1.57
N ARG A 57 17.74 0.03 0.76
CA ARG A 57 18.55 1.19 1.15
C ARG A 57 17.97 1.95 2.33
N ARG A 58 16.65 2.13 2.38
CA ARG A 58 15.95 2.83 3.47
C ARG A 58 16.09 2.05 4.79
N ASP A 59 16.03 0.72 4.72
CA ASP A 59 16.03 -0.17 5.88
C ASP A 59 17.43 -0.61 6.30
N GLY A 60 18.48 0.04 5.78
CA GLY A 60 19.86 -0.19 6.21
C GLY A 60 20.48 -1.49 5.69
N GLY A 61 20.03 -1.98 4.53
CA GLY A 61 20.53 -3.21 3.90
C GLY A 61 19.69 -4.46 4.20
N VAL A 62 18.49 -4.31 4.76
CA VAL A 62 17.55 -5.43 4.89
C VAL A 62 17.01 -5.77 3.49
N PRO A 63 17.20 -7.01 3.00
CA PRO A 63 16.85 -7.36 1.63
C PRO A 63 15.34 -7.25 1.39
N ALA A 64 14.97 -6.69 0.25
CA ALA A 64 13.59 -6.64 -0.23
C ALA A 64 13.48 -7.42 -1.54
N ASP A 65 12.48 -8.30 -1.64
CA ASP A 65 12.23 -9.11 -2.82
C ASP A 65 11.25 -8.40 -3.78
N PRO A 66 11.62 -8.14 -5.05
CA PRO A 66 10.72 -7.58 -6.06
C PRO A 66 9.42 -8.37 -6.27
N ASP A 67 9.39 -9.67 -5.99
CA ASP A 67 8.20 -10.52 -6.17
C ASP A 67 7.17 -10.33 -5.04
N ASN A 68 7.57 -9.71 -3.93
CA ASN A 68 6.68 -9.27 -2.86
C ASN A 68 6.12 -7.86 -3.08
N ILE A 69 6.42 -7.21 -4.22
CA ILE A 69 6.03 -5.83 -4.51
C ILE A 69 4.90 -5.82 -5.54
N TYR A 70 3.78 -5.19 -5.16
CA TYR A 70 2.62 -5.00 -6.01
C TYR A 70 2.42 -3.50 -6.24
N LEU A 71 2.50 -3.07 -7.50
CA LEU A 71 2.20 -1.70 -7.89
C LEU A 71 0.68 -1.52 -7.96
N THR A 72 0.16 -0.51 -7.28
CA THR A 72 -1.29 -0.24 -7.19
C THR A 72 -1.61 1.16 -7.69
N THR A 73 -2.89 1.42 -7.97
CA THR A 73 -3.35 2.76 -8.35
C THR A 73 -3.52 3.62 -7.09
N GLY A 74 -2.40 3.95 -6.46
CA GLY A 74 -2.35 4.63 -5.17
C GLY A 74 -2.50 3.68 -3.97
N ALA A 75 -2.29 4.22 -2.76
CA ALA A 75 -2.34 3.44 -1.52
C ALA A 75 -3.75 2.89 -1.22
N SER A 76 -4.80 3.64 -1.56
CA SER A 76 -6.20 3.29 -1.33
C SER A 76 -6.60 1.97 -2.00
N ASP A 77 -6.15 1.76 -3.23
CA ASP A 77 -6.41 0.55 -4.01
C ASP A 77 -5.73 -0.68 -3.39
N GLY A 78 -4.49 -0.51 -2.93
CA GLY A 78 -3.75 -1.57 -2.22
C GLY A 78 -4.41 -1.97 -0.91
N ILE A 79 -4.81 -0.99 -0.08
CA ILE A 79 -5.48 -1.26 1.20
C ILE A 79 -6.82 -1.98 0.98
N THR A 80 -7.60 -1.52 0.00
CA THR A 80 -8.89 -2.15 -0.34
C THR A 80 -8.70 -3.58 -0.83
N SER A 81 -7.67 -3.83 -1.64
CA SER A 81 -7.36 -5.17 -2.16
C SER A 81 -6.97 -6.13 -1.05
N ILE A 82 -6.11 -5.70 -0.11
CA ILE A 82 -5.73 -6.52 1.06
C ILE A 82 -6.94 -6.80 1.95
N LEU A 83 -7.76 -5.78 2.24
CA LEU A 83 -8.98 -5.98 3.04
C LEU A 83 -9.94 -6.98 2.37
N LYS A 84 -10.16 -6.89 1.05
CA LYS A 84 -11.00 -7.84 0.30
C LYS A 84 -10.54 -9.30 0.45
N ILE A 85 -9.23 -9.54 0.51
CA ILE A 85 -8.66 -10.89 0.67
C ILE A 85 -8.82 -11.38 2.11
N LEU A 86 -8.67 -10.49 3.10
CA LEU A 86 -8.70 -10.85 4.52
C LEU A 86 -10.11 -10.99 5.09
N VAL A 87 -11.07 -10.21 4.59
CA VAL A 87 -12.43 -10.17 5.10
C VAL A 87 -13.19 -11.44 4.73
N SER A 88 -13.50 -12.22 5.74
CA SER A 88 -14.29 -13.44 5.63
C SER A 88 -15.11 -13.73 6.89
N GLY A 89 -15.91 -14.81 6.85
CA GLY A 89 -16.75 -15.25 7.96
C GLY A 89 -18.11 -14.54 8.02
N GLY A 90 -18.89 -14.85 9.05
CA GLY A 90 -20.23 -14.30 9.28
C GLY A 90 -20.62 -14.32 10.77
N GLY A 91 -21.57 -13.46 11.16
CA GLY A 91 -21.95 -13.29 12.57
C GLY A 91 -20.74 -13.00 13.45
N LYS A 92 -20.58 -13.74 14.56
CA LYS A 92 -19.42 -13.60 15.47
C LYS A 92 -18.07 -13.97 14.84
N SER A 93 -18.06 -14.74 13.74
CA SER A 93 -16.83 -15.09 13.04
C SER A 93 -16.43 -14.08 11.96
N ARG A 94 -17.24 -13.03 11.76
CA ARG A 94 -16.96 -11.98 10.78
C ARG A 94 -15.65 -11.28 11.12
N THR A 95 -14.88 -10.98 10.09
CA THR A 95 -13.55 -10.37 10.25
C THR A 95 -13.66 -8.98 10.87
N GLY A 96 -12.95 -8.79 11.97
CA GLY A 96 -12.76 -7.51 12.63
C GLY A 96 -11.46 -6.83 12.18
N VAL A 97 -11.55 -5.55 11.86
CA VAL A 97 -10.44 -4.69 11.43
C VAL A 97 -10.20 -3.64 12.50
N MET A 98 -9.03 -3.68 13.14
CA MET A 98 -8.64 -2.72 14.16
C MET A 98 -8.11 -1.43 13.51
N ILE A 99 -8.72 -0.28 13.82
CA ILE A 99 -8.35 1.03 13.26
C ILE A 99 -8.21 2.09 14.36
N PRO A 100 -7.26 3.04 14.22
CA PRO A 100 -7.00 4.07 15.21
C PRO A 100 -8.14 5.07 15.27
N ILE A 101 -8.29 5.75 16.40
CA ILE A 101 -9.11 6.96 16.52
C ILE A 101 -8.21 8.07 17.09
N PRO A 102 -8.13 9.25 16.44
CA PRO A 102 -8.80 9.66 15.20
C PRO A 102 -8.22 8.96 13.94
N GLN A 103 -9.01 8.91 12.85
CA GLN A 103 -8.59 8.27 11.59
C GLN A 103 -8.92 9.06 10.33
N TYR A 104 -8.33 8.60 9.22
CA TYR A 104 -8.73 8.98 7.87
C TYR A 104 -10.01 8.21 7.46
N PRO A 105 -11.09 8.89 7.03
CA PRO A 105 -12.41 8.27 6.78
C PRO A 105 -12.45 7.15 5.74
N LEU A 106 -11.44 7.09 4.86
CA LEU A 106 -11.34 6.06 3.83
C LEU A 106 -11.39 4.63 4.40
N TYR A 107 -10.83 4.41 5.59
CA TYR A 107 -10.76 3.07 6.18
C TYR A 107 -12.13 2.61 6.69
N SER A 108 -12.86 3.47 7.40
CA SER A 108 -14.24 3.17 7.79
C SER A 108 -15.14 2.90 6.58
N ALA A 109 -14.94 3.63 5.48
CA ALA A 109 -15.69 3.40 4.24
C ALA A 109 -15.37 2.01 3.66
N ALA A 110 -14.08 1.69 3.47
CA ALA A 110 -13.67 0.38 2.93
C ALA A 110 -14.08 -0.80 3.83
N ILE A 111 -14.07 -0.64 5.15
CA ILE A 111 -14.53 -1.68 6.10
C ILE A 111 -16.04 -1.89 5.96
N SER A 112 -16.81 -0.80 5.87
CA SER A 112 -18.26 -0.84 5.71
C SER A 112 -18.65 -1.46 4.36
N ASP A 113 -17.98 -1.08 3.27
CA ASP A 113 -18.21 -1.61 1.92
C ASP A 113 -17.98 -3.13 1.83
N LEU A 114 -17.15 -3.67 2.72
CA LEU A 114 -16.84 -5.10 2.79
C LEU A 114 -17.63 -5.82 3.89
N ASP A 115 -18.61 -5.19 4.52
CA ASP A 115 -19.37 -5.71 5.66
C ASP A 115 -18.44 -6.25 6.78
N ALA A 116 -17.26 -5.66 6.94
CA ALA A 116 -16.31 -6.02 7.98
C ALA A 116 -16.63 -5.28 9.29
N ILE A 117 -16.19 -5.83 10.42
CA ILE A 117 -16.47 -5.21 11.71
C ILE A 117 -15.36 -4.23 12.06
N GLN A 118 -15.70 -2.96 12.18
CA GLN A 118 -14.79 -1.93 12.66
C GLN A 118 -14.52 -2.11 14.15
N VAL A 119 -13.25 -2.22 14.54
CA VAL A 119 -12.79 -2.29 15.93
C VAL A 119 -11.92 -1.07 16.21
N ASN A 120 -12.39 -0.18 17.08
CA ASN A 120 -11.68 1.06 17.37
C ASN A 120 -10.63 0.83 18.46
N TYR A 121 -9.45 1.40 18.25
CA TYR A 121 -8.47 1.60 19.32
C TYR A 121 -8.09 3.09 19.38
N TYR A 122 -7.90 3.62 20.59
CA TYR A 122 -7.65 5.04 20.78
C TYR A 122 -6.17 5.35 20.88
N LEU A 123 -5.73 6.37 20.15
CA LEU A 123 -4.38 6.90 20.29
C LEU A 123 -4.28 7.77 21.54
N ASN A 124 -3.11 7.76 22.19
CA ASN A 124 -2.92 8.52 23.42
C ASN A 124 -2.52 9.97 23.10
N GLU A 125 -3.48 10.89 23.20
CA GLU A 125 -3.29 12.31 22.91
C GLU A 125 -2.20 12.95 23.79
N GLU A 126 -2.13 12.61 25.08
CA GLU A 126 -1.13 13.12 26.02
C GLU A 126 0.29 12.65 25.70
N LYS A 127 0.43 11.53 24.98
CA LYS A 127 1.70 10.96 24.54
C LYS A 127 1.94 11.18 23.05
N CYS A 128 1.59 12.35 22.53
CA CYS A 128 1.78 12.73 21.13
C CYS A 128 1.12 11.75 20.14
N TRP A 129 -0.11 11.31 20.45
CA TRP A 129 -0.86 10.33 19.65
C TRP A 129 -0.15 8.97 19.53
N ALA A 130 0.66 8.59 20.53
CA ALA A 130 1.33 7.30 20.55
C ALA A 130 0.32 6.15 20.64
N LEU A 131 0.69 5.04 20.00
CA LEU A 131 -0.02 3.78 20.07
C LEU A 131 0.28 3.08 21.40
N ASP A 132 -0.76 2.71 22.13
CA ASP A 132 -0.66 2.01 23.42
C ASP A 132 -1.07 0.53 23.27
N VAL A 133 -0.15 -0.37 23.58
CA VAL A 133 -0.36 -1.82 23.51
C VAL A 133 -1.45 -2.30 24.48
N ASN A 134 -1.63 -1.63 25.62
CA ASN A 134 -2.70 -1.96 26.56
C ASN A 134 -4.07 -1.59 25.99
N GLU A 135 -4.16 -0.47 25.30
CA GLU A 135 -5.38 -0.06 24.59
C GLU A 135 -5.71 -1.00 23.44
N LEU A 136 -4.70 -1.39 22.63
CA LEU A 136 -4.89 -2.43 21.62
C LEU A 136 -5.41 -3.74 22.20
N ARG A 137 -4.87 -4.16 23.34
CA ARG A 137 -5.28 -5.40 24.01
C ARG A 137 -6.70 -5.30 24.59
N ARG A 138 -7.09 -4.13 25.11
CA ARG A 138 -8.47 -3.85 25.54
C ARG A 138 -9.43 -3.99 24.36
N ALA A 139 -9.17 -3.27 23.26
CA ALA A 139 -9.99 -3.29 22.04
C ALA A 139 -10.08 -4.71 21.44
N LEU A 140 -8.96 -5.44 21.39
CA LEU A 140 -8.93 -6.82 20.91
C LEU A 140 -9.80 -7.76 21.76
N ASN A 141 -9.72 -7.66 23.09
CA ASN A 141 -10.47 -8.54 23.99
C ASN A 141 -11.97 -8.25 23.96
N GLU A 142 -12.36 -6.99 23.87
CA GLU A 142 -13.75 -6.58 23.68
C GLU A 142 -14.30 -7.11 22.35
N ALA A 143 -13.53 -6.94 21.27
CA ALA A 143 -13.94 -7.32 19.93
C ALA A 143 -14.18 -8.82 19.74
N LYS A 144 -13.44 -9.68 20.46
CA LYS A 144 -13.64 -11.14 20.45
C LYS A 144 -15.05 -11.57 20.88
N SER A 145 -15.80 -10.72 21.59
CA SER A 145 -17.16 -11.05 22.02
C SER A 145 -18.19 -11.00 20.86
N TYR A 146 -17.92 -10.21 19.82
CA TYR A 146 -18.85 -9.93 18.72
C TYR A 146 -18.27 -10.12 17.31
N CYS A 147 -16.95 -10.25 17.14
CA CYS A 147 -16.30 -10.50 15.85
C CYS A 147 -15.00 -11.32 16.02
N ASN A 148 -14.32 -11.61 14.90
CA ASN A 148 -13.00 -12.25 14.87
C ASN A 148 -11.94 -11.24 14.37
N PRO A 149 -11.22 -10.54 15.27
CA PRO A 149 -10.19 -9.59 14.87
C PRO A 149 -9.02 -10.29 14.15
N LYS A 150 -8.74 -9.90 12.90
CA LYS A 150 -7.67 -10.53 12.09
C LYS A 150 -6.59 -9.56 11.61
N CYS A 151 -6.88 -8.28 11.54
CA CYS A 151 -5.94 -7.29 11.02
C CYS A 151 -6.00 -5.99 11.83
N ILE A 152 -4.85 -5.34 11.90
CA ILE A 152 -4.67 -4.03 12.52
C ILE A 152 -4.09 -3.08 11.48
N TYR A 153 -4.71 -1.91 11.35
CA TYR A 153 -4.17 -0.81 10.56
C TYR A 153 -3.38 0.12 11.49
N ILE A 154 -2.14 0.43 11.15
CA ILE A 154 -1.28 1.36 11.90
C ILE A 154 -0.83 2.47 10.95
N LYS A 155 -0.91 3.71 11.42
CA LYS A 155 -0.34 4.88 10.73
C LYS A 155 0.72 5.50 11.63
N HIS A 156 1.94 5.60 11.11
CA HIS A 156 3.08 6.27 11.74
C HIS A 156 3.42 7.57 11.01
#